data_AF-A0A929IBP5-F1
#
_entry.id   AF-A0A929IBP5-F1
#
_cell.length_a   1.000
_cell.length_b   1.000
_cell.length_c   1.000
_cell.angle_alpha   90.00
_cell.angle_beta   90.00
_cell.angle_gamma   90.00
#
_symmetry.space_group_name_H-M   'P 1'
#
loop_
_entity.id
_entity.type
_entity.pdbx_description
1 polymer ?
#
loop_
_entity_poly.entity_id
_entity_poly.type
_entity_poly.pdbx_seq_one_letter_code
_entity_poly.pdbx_strand_id
1 'polypeptide(L)'
;MTETVLKLEDSRRLTGPNLFWADAGAIIDVSFTGIDAAVIVEKWNRLVREILDGLTWDEEKTTSRIYSGGISLVITAPIDALYAATEINEAAWELMLAEILEQSPKGVTEVLIVKLQQAIDEESNPPLLALQQAALEHNICFLSDDDEVSVGYGKSCLVFPVDGIPAPDTIDWKSIDCIPVALVTGTNGKSTTVRLASAVAKAAGKSAGITSTDYIRVGDEILDTGDYSGPGGARTLLRHANTELAFLEVARGGMLRRGIGVNNATAVLITNVAEDHLGEYGINTLSDMVEAKFIVRQSINLQQDLIINADDKGCVEFAKTLDNRIVWFSWFADNPVIRAHIQSGGAACYVDAGTIYYHREGESTPVIAVNEVAITLSGAAKHNIHNAMGVVALCSAMGIEVEYIHKGLSSFSSTPENNPGRGNVFEFNGITAIVDFAHNEHGLNSMVETISNMPAKRRLILMSQAGDRSDELIKGLVQSSMKASPDALVICEIESHLRGRELNEVPRLIRRNAINMGMDINKIILTDSPLQGVEKALSWARPGDILLILALTQRAEIIELLSSKINLTG
;
A
#
# COMPACT_ATOMS: atom_id res chain seq x y z
N MET A 1 2.41 41.48 -11.73
CA MET A 1 2.41 40.24 -12.52
C MET A 1 3.17 39.23 -11.68
N THR A 2 2.50 38.17 -11.23
CA THR A 2 3.18 37.04 -10.59
C THR A 2 4.18 36.46 -11.59
N GLU A 3 5.43 36.29 -11.17
CA GLU A 3 6.46 35.66 -11.98
C GLU A 3 6.02 34.24 -12.37
N THR A 4 6.16 33.91 -13.65
CA THR A 4 5.86 32.55 -14.13
C THR A 4 6.96 31.62 -13.66
N VAL A 5 6.60 30.66 -12.82
CA VAL A 5 7.51 29.61 -12.35
C VAL A 5 6.98 28.29 -12.86
N LEU A 6 7.84 27.49 -13.48
CA LEU A 6 7.54 26.16 -13.99
C LEU A 6 8.68 25.24 -13.54
N LYS A 7 8.35 24.15 -12.86
CA LYS A 7 9.36 23.24 -12.31
C LYS A 7 8.95 21.79 -12.53
N LEU A 8 9.89 21.02 -13.06
CA LEU A 8 9.80 19.57 -13.09
C LEU A 8 10.08 19.06 -11.67
N GLU A 9 9.10 18.39 -11.07
CA GLU A 9 9.21 17.81 -9.72
C GLU A 9 9.72 16.38 -9.76
N ASP A 10 9.23 15.59 -10.74
CA ASP A 10 9.58 14.18 -10.88
C ASP A 10 9.40 13.71 -12.33
N SER A 11 10.16 12.69 -12.73
CA SER A 11 10.08 12.02 -14.03
C SER A 11 10.35 10.53 -13.84
N ARG A 12 9.43 9.68 -14.30
CA ARG A 12 9.49 8.24 -13.99
C ARG A 12 8.78 7.35 -14.99
N ARG A 13 9.24 6.09 -15.01
CA ARG A 13 8.65 4.96 -15.75
C ARG A 13 7.45 4.37 -15.01
N LEU A 14 6.35 4.13 -15.73
CA LEU A 14 5.21 3.34 -15.32
C LEU A 14 5.33 1.96 -15.96
N THR A 15 5.48 0.92 -15.15
CA THR A 15 5.81 -0.45 -15.61
C THR A 15 4.59 -1.34 -15.80
N GLY A 16 3.38 -0.78 -15.68
CA GLY A 16 2.12 -1.52 -15.74
C GLY A 16 0.94 -0.65 -15.27
N PRO A 17 -0.16 -1.28 -14.82
CA PRO A 17 -1.38 -0.60 -14.43
C PRO A 17 -1.14 0.52 -13.42
N ASN A 18 -1.69 1.69 -13.71
CA ASN A 18 -1.39 2.92 -13.02
C ASN A 18 -2.65 3.78 -12.89
N LEU A 19 -2.54 5.03 -12.40
CA LEU A 19 -3.70 5.89 -12.15
C LEU A 19 -4.56 6.14 -13.40
N PHE A 20 -3.97 6.05 -14.59
CA PHE A 20 -4.58 6.47 -15.85
C PHE A 20 -5.13 5.30 -16.65
N TRP A 21 -4.37 4.20 -16.71
CA TRP A 21 -4.69 3.03 -17.56
C TRP A 21 -3.87 1.79 -17.16
N ALA A 22 -4.20 0.66 -17.79
CA ALA A 22 -3.50 -0.62 -17.61
C ALA A 22 -2.13 -0.68 -18.33
N ASP A 23 -1.91 0.21 -19.30
CA ASP A 23 -0.72 0.26 -20.16
C ASP A 23 0.54 0.76 -19.41
N ALA A 24 1.72 0.37 -19.88
CA ALA A 24 2.99 0.93 -19.43
C ALA A 24 3.23 2.32 -20.06
N GLY A 25 4.23 3.07 -19.57
CA GLY A 25 4.54 4.39 -20.11
C GLY A 25 5.47 5.24 -19.26
N ALA A 26 5.39 6.55 -19.44
CA ALA A 26 6.17 7.53 -18.69
C ALA A 26 5.30 8.68 -18.20
N ILE A 27 5.63 9.20 -17.02
CA ILE A 27 4.94 10.32 -16.37
C ILE A 27 5.96 11.34 -15.87
N ILE A 28 5.63 12.60 -16.07
CA ILE A 28 6.27 13.72 -15.39
C ILE A 28 5.25 14.43 -14.50
N ASP A 29 5.68 14.82 -13.31
CA ASP A 29 4.91 15.67 -12.40
C ASP A 29 5.56 17.05 -12.35
N VAL A 30 4.75 18.09 -12.51
CA VAL A 30 5.23 19.47 -12.60
C VAL A 30 4.47 20.39 -11.67
N SER A 31 5.17 21.38 -11.11
CA SER A 31 4.57 22.48 -10.35
C SER A 31 4.67 23.78 -11.13
N PHE A 32 3.69 24.67 -10.95
CA PHE A 32 3.62 25.90 -11.72
C PHE A 32 2.92 27.04 -10.96
N THR A 33 3.32 28.29 -11.25
CA THR A 33 2.65 29.52 -10.81
C THR A 33 2.64 30.56 -11.92
N GLY A 34 1.64 31.45 -11.93
CA GLY A 34 1.61 32.58 -12.87
C GLY A 34 1.15 32.24 -14.30
N ILE A 35 0.68 31.01 -14.53
CA ILE A 35 0.18 30.52 -15.81
C ILE A 35 -1.00 29.56 -15.61
N ASP A 36 -1.92 29.53 -16.58
CA ASP A 36 -3.05 28.60 -16.59
C ASP A 36 -2.58 27.17 -16.92
N ALA A 37 -3.02 26.19 -16.13
CA ALA A 37 -2.74 24.78 -16.32
C ALA A 37 -3.18 24.28 -17.71
N ALA A 38 -4.31 24.77 -18.23
CA ALA A 38 -4.82 24.36 -19.52
C ALA A 38 -3.85 24.73 -20.66
N VAL A 39 -3.17 25.87 -20.55
CA VAL A 39 -2.17 26.32 -21.54
C VAL A 39 -0.95 25.41 -21.51
N ILE A 40 -0.50 24.97 -20.33
CA ILE A 40 0.61 24.02 -20.20
C ILE A 40 0.24 22.70 -20.87
N VAL A 41 -0.93 22.14 -20.52
CA VAL A 41 -1.41 20.85 -21.06
C VAL A 41 -1.56 20.91 -22.57
N GLU A 42 -2.17 21.96 -23.11
CA GLU A 42 -2.36 22.13 -24.56
C GLU A 42 -1.02 22.17 -25.31
N LYS A 43 -0.07 22.99 -24.83
CA LYS A 43 1.26 23.13 -25.45
C LYS A 43 2.07 21.86 -25.36
N TRP A 44 2.13 21.23 -24.18
CA TRP A 44 2.82 19.96 -23.99
C TRP A 44 2.21 18.89 -24.90
N ASN A 45 0.88 18.76 -24.94
CA ASN A 45 0.21 17.73 -25.74
C ASN A 45 0.51 17.90 -27.24
N ARG A 46 0.53 19.13 -27.75
CA ARG A 46 0.93 19.40 -29.13
C ARG A 46 2.37 18.96 -29.40
N LEU A 47 3.32 19.38 -28.56
CA LEU A 47 4.75 19.10 -28.74
C LEU A 47 5.07 17.61 -28.61
N VAL A 48 4.50 16.94 -27.61
CA VAL A 48 4.71 15.50 -27.44
C VAL A 48 4.10 14.72 -28.61
N ARG A 49 2.95 15.15 -29.16
CA ARG A 49 2.40 14.55 -30.37
C ARG A 49 3.27 14.75 -31.60
N GLU A 50 3.79 15.96 -31.82
CA GLU A 50 4.76 16.21 -32.88
C GLU A 50 6.02 15.33 -32.75
N ILE A 51 6.47 15.04 -31.51
CA ILE A 51 7.58 14.12 -31.27
C ILE A 51 7.19 12.67 -31.60
N LEU A 52 6.08 12.17 -31.04
CA LEU A 52 5.62 10.79 -31.20
C LEU A 52 5.35 10.45 -32.69
N ASP A 53 4.71 11.36 -33.42
CA ASP A 53 4.44 11.21 -34.85
C ASP A 53 5.75 11.12 -35.67
N GLY A 54 6.83 11.74 -35.19
CA GLY A 54 8.17 11.65 -35.79
C GLY A 54 8.92 10.35 -35.47
N LEU A 55 8.54 9.62 -34.41
CA LEU A 55 9.22 8.43 -33.88
C LEU A 55 8.52 7.11 -34.23
N THR A 56 7.55 7.12 -35.15
CA THR A 56 6.71 5.96 -35.49
C THR A 56 5.91 5.41 -34.29
N TRP A 57 5.62 6.25 -33.29
CA TRP A 57 4.81 5.94 -32.11
C TRP A 57 3.43 6.59 -32.22
N ASP A 58 2.77 6.44 -33.37
CA ASP A 58 1.49 7.09 -33.68
C ASP A 58 0.32 6.51 -32.88
N GLU A 59 0.43 5.26 -32.42
CA GLU A 59 -0.60 4.60 -31.60
C GLU A 59 -0.51 4.94 -30.10
N GLU A 60 0.62 5.51 -29.66
CA GLU A 60 0.80 5.85 -28.25
C GLU A 60 -0.18 6.95 -27.82
N LYS A 61 -0.66 6.86 -26.59
CA LYS A 61 -1.69 7.73 -26.01
C LYS A 61 -1.03 8.74 -25.10
N THR A 62 -1.65 9.92 -25.01
CA THR A 62 -1.27 10.96 -24.06
C THR A 62 -2.45 11.30 -23.15
N THR A 63 -2.16 11.63 -21.90
CA THR A 63 -3.15 12.19 -20.98
C THR A 63 -2.51 13.12 -19.97
N SER A 64 -3.36 13.82 -19.23
CA SER A 64 -2.92 14.69 -18.15
C SER A 64 -3.90 14.66 -16.99
N ARG A 65 -3.41 14.97 -15.79
CA ARG A 65 -4.23 15.19 -14.60
C ARG A 65 -3.78 16.46 -13.91
N ILE A 66 -4.67 17.44 -13.87
CA ILE A 66 -4.47 18.68 -13.14
C ILE A 66 -4.90 18.45 -11.69
N TYR A 67 -4.06 18.84 -10.73
CA TYR A 67 -4.35 18.75 -9.31
C TYR A 67 -3.91 20.02 -8.58
N SER A 68 -4.27 20.14 -7.31
CA SER A 68 -3.88 21.30 -6.50
C SER A 68 -2.36 21.46 -6.44
N GLY A 69 -1.81 22.47 -7.09
CA GLY A 69 -0.38 22.79 -7.08
C GLY A 69 0.45 22.10 -8.16
N GLY A 70 -0.15 21.37 -9.12
CA GLY A 70 0.62 20.76 -10.20
C GLY A 70 -0.18 20.03 -11.27
N ILE A 71 0.55 19.41 -12.20
CA ILE A 71 0.01 18.64 -13.33
C ILE A 71 0.83 17.36 -13.48
N SER A 72 0.17 16.24 -13.69
CA SER A 72 0.79 15.02 -14.22
C SER A 72 0.61 14.98 -15.73
N LEU A 73 1.68 14.75 -16.48
CA LEU A 73 1.67 14.65 -17.94
C LEU A 73 2.21 13.27 -18.34
N VAL A 74 1.42 12.49 -19.07
CA VAL A 74 1.61 11.04 -19.19
C VAL A 74 1.54 10.59 -20.64
N ILE A 75 2.47 9.74 -21.04
CA ILE A 75 2.46 9.04 -22.32
C ILE A 75 2.48 7.52 -22.09
N THR A 76 1.79 6.75 -22.93
CA THR A 76 2.03 5.30 -23.01
C THR A 76 3.33 5.03 -23.76
N ALA A 77 3.90 3.84 -23.52
CA ALA A 77 5.02 3.34 -24.29
C ALA A 77 5.13 1.81 -24.17
N PRO A 78 5.77 1.14 -25.16
CA PRO A 78 6.16 -0.26 -25.05
C PRO A 78 7.08 -0.51 -23.84
N ILE A 79 7.01 -1.71 -23.26
CA ILE A 79 7.78 -2.06 -22.05
C ILE A 79 9.30 -2.12 -22.28
N ASP A 80 9.74 -2.22 -23.53
CA ASP A 80 11.14 -2.23 -23.98
C ASP A 80 11.64 -0.85 -24.40
N ALA A 81 10.91 0.23 -24.10
CA ALA A 81 11.29 1.59 -24.47
C ALA A 81 10.91 2.63 -23.40
N LEU A 82 10.84 2.21 -22.13
CA LEU A 82 10.35 3.06 -21.04
C LEU A 82 11.35 4.15 -20.63
N TYR A 83 12.65 3.92 -20.77
CA TYR A 83 13.66 4.98 -20.55
C TYR A 83 13.58 6.03 -21.67
N ALA A 84 13.50 5.59 -22.93
CA ALA A 84 13.27 6.48 -24.06
C ALA A 84 11.96 7.28 -23.91
N ALA A 85 10.89 6.65 -23.40
CA ALA A 85 9.63 7.34 -23.10
C ALA A 85 9.79 8.46 -22.05
N THR A 86 10.62 8.26 -21.01
CA THR A 86 10.92 9.35 -20.07
C THR A 86 11.66 10.49 -20.74
N GLU A 87 12.65 10.21 -21.60
CA GLU A 87 13.36 11.25 -22.37
C GLU A 87 12.44 12.00 -23.34
N ILE A 88 11.50 11.31 -23.99
CA ILE A 88 10.50 11.92 -24.87
C ILE A 88 9.62 12.90 -24.08
N ASN A 89 9.13 12.48 -22.91
CA ASN A 89 8.24 13.32 -22.09
C ASN A 89 8.99 14.54 -21.52
N GLU A 90 10.24 14.36 -21.08
CA GLU A 90 11.13 15.44 -20.65
C GLU A 90 11.46 16.41 -21.80
N ALA A 91 11.78 15.90 -22.99
CA ALA A 91 12.04 16.74 -24.16
C ALA A 91 10.82 17.58 -24.56
N ALA A 92 9.62 16.99 -24.53
CA ALA A 92 8.38 17.71 -24.77
C ALA A 92 8.16 18.83 -23.74
N TRP A 93 8.47 18.56 -22.47
CA TRP A 93 8.43 19.55 -21.39
C TRP A 93 9.44 20.68 -21.59
N GLU A 94 10.71 20.37 -21.91
CA GLU A 94 11.75 21.37 -22.15
C GLU A 94 11.42 22.29 -23.34
N LEU A 95 10.91 21.73 -24.45
CA LEU A 95 10.45 22.53 -25.59
C LEU A 95 9.27 23.42 -25.21
N MET A 96 8.35 22.92 -24.39
CA MET A 96 7.21 23.69 -23.90
C MET A 96 7.69 24.85 -23.01
N LEU A 97 8.64 24.61 -22.09
CA LEU A 97 9.29 25.64 -21.30
C LEU A 97 9.93 26.72 -22.19
N ALA A 98 10.68 26.30 -23.20
CA ALA A 98 11.34 27.21 -24.14
C ALA A 98 10.31 28.07 -24.90
N GLU A 99 9.18 27.50 -25.32
CA GLU A 99 8.10 28.28 -25.94
C GLU A 99 7.49 29.33 -25.01
N ILE A 100 7.22 28.96 -23.76
CA ILE A 100 6.56 29.85 -22.79
C ILE A 100 7.49 30.96 -22.31
N LEU A 101 8.76 30.63 -22.09
CA LEU A 101 9.79 31.58 -21.65
C LEU A 101 10.44 32.33 -22.83
N GLU A 102 9.93 32.12 -24.05
CA GLU A 102 10.43 32.67 -25.31
C GLU A 102 11.92 32.36 -25.61
N GLN A 103 12.45 31.27 -25.05
CA GLN A 103 13.82 30.78 -25.26
C GLN A 103 13.94 29.85 -26.48
N SER A 104 15.16 29.54 -26.89
CA SER A 104 15.46 28.61 -28.01
C SER A 104 16.07 27.30 -27.49
N PRO A 105 15.89 26.17 -28.18
CA PRO A 105 15.14 25.98 -29.42
C PRO A 105 13.61 25.99 -29.21
N LYS A 106 12.86 26.50 -30.19
CA LYS A 106 11.39 26.46 -30.21
C LYS A 106 10.94 25.38 -31.19
N GLY A 107 10.09 24.48 -30.73
CA GLY A 107 9.51 23.42 -31.55
C GLY A 107 10.41 22.20 -31.77
N VAL A 108 9.80 21.16 -32.33
CA VAL A 108 10.46 19.87 -32.57
C VAL A 108 11.39 19.97 -33.78
N THR A 109 12.62 19.47 -33.63
CA THR A 109 13.64 19.49 -34.68
C THR A 109 13.96 18.08 -35.17
N GLU A 110 14.38 17.93 -36.41
CA GLU A 110 14.83 16.64 -36.96
C GLU A 110 15.98 16.04 -36.14
N VAL A 111 16.90 16.88 -35.63
CA VAL A 111 18.00 16.45 -34.76
C VAL A 111 17.48 15.82 -33.46
N LEU A 112 16.44 16.40 -32.86
CA LEU A 112 15.81 15.83 -31.66
C LEU A 112 15.16 14.49 -31.96
N ILE A 113 14.40 14.39 -33.06
CA ILE A 113 13.77 13.13 -33.49
C ILE A 113 14.81 12.04 -33.70
N VAL A 114 15.91 12.32 -34.41
CA VAL A 114 16.99 11.34 -34.62
C VAL A 114 17.61 10.89 -33.30
N LYS A 115 17.82 11.82 -32.35
CA LYS A 115 18.34 11.48 -31.02
C LYS A 115 17.39 10.56 -30.26
N LEU A 116 16.09 10.90 -30.22
CA LEU A 116 15.09 10.13 -29.50
C LEU A 116 14.84 8.76 -30.16
N GLN A 117 14.89 8.68 -31.49
CA GLN A 117 14.82 7.41 -32.22
C GLN A 117 16.02 6.52 -31.87
N GLN A 118 17.23 7.09 -31.79
CA GLN A 118 18.41 6.35 -31.36
C GLN A 118 18.24 5.80 -29.93
N ALA A 119 17.66 6.58 -29.01
CA ALA A 119 17.39 6.10 -27.65
C ALA A 119 16.38 4.94 -27.63
N ILE A 120 15.33 4.99 -28.47
CA ILE A 120 14.39 3.88 -28.65
C ILE A 120 15.12 2.65 -29.20
N ASP A 121 15.93 2.82 -30.25
CA ASP A 121 16.64 1.72 -30.92
C ASP A 121 17.67 1.06 -29.99
N GLU A 122 18.28 1.81 -29.08
CA GLU A 122 19.24 1.32 -28.07
C GLU A 122 18.55 0.53 -26.93
N GLU A 123 17.30 0.86 -26.60
CA GLU A 123 16.52 0.16 -25.55
C GLU A 123 15.71 -1.01 -26.10
N SER A 124 15.30 -0.95 -27.38
CA SER A 124 14.34 -1.88 -27.97
C SER A 124 14.77 -3.35 -27.84
N ASN A 125 13.81 -4.17 -27.43
CA ASN A 125 13.94 -5.60 -27.27
C ASN A 125 12.75 -6.30 -27.95
N PRO A 126 12.78 -6.47 -29.29
CA PRO A 126 11.70 -7.13 -30.01
C PRO A 126 11.37 -8.55 -29.49
N PRO A 127 12.35 -9.38 -29.06
CA PRO A 127 12.06 -10.65 -28.38
C PRO A 127 11.19 -10.50 -27.13
N LEU A 128 11.40 -9.46 -26.32
CA LEU A 128 10.59 -9.17 -25.13
C LEU A 128 9.14 -8.91 -25.48
N LEU A 129 8.89 -8.05 -26.47
CA LEU A 129 7.54 -7.75 -26.95
C LEU A 129 6.87 -8.98 -27.57
N ALA A 130 7.61 -9.77 -28.35
CA ALA A 130 7.10 -11.00 -28.94
C ALA A 130 6.69 -12.03 -27.86
N LEU A 131 7.48 -12.16 -26.79
CA LEU A 131 7.16 -13.04 -25.67
C LEU A 131 5.94 -12.53 -24.89
N GLN A 132 5.85 -11.21 -24.64
CA GLN A 132 4.71 -10.59 -23.98
C GLN A 132 3.41 -10.86 -24.75
N GLN A 133 3.43 -10.63 -26.06
CA GLN A 133 2.29 -10.86 -26.94
C GLN A 133 1.88 -12.34 -26.97
N ALA A 134 2.84 -13.25 -27.10
CA ALA A 134 2.56 -14.69 -27.07
C ALA A 134 1.97 -15.14 -25.73
N ALA A 135 2.47 -14.62 -24.61
CA ALA A 135 1.92 -14.91 -23.29
C ALA A 135 0.44 -14.47 -23.20
N LEU A 136 0.11 -13.28 -23.71
CA LEU A 136 -1.25 -12.78 -23.77
C LEU A 136 -2.17 -13.69 -24.61
N GLU A 137 -1.72 -14.10 -25.80
CA GLU A 137 -2.47 -15.00 -26.70
C GLU A 137 -2.74 -16.37 -26.08
N HIS A 138 -1.81 -16.86 -25.26
CA HIS A 138 -1.95 -18.10 -24.50
C HIS A 138 -2.66 -17.94 -23.16
N ASN A 139 -3.07 -16.73 -22.78
CA ASN A 139 -3.65 -16.40 -21.48
C ASN A 139 -2.74 -16.80 -20.29
N ILE A 140 -1.43 -16.60 -20.47
CA ILE A 140 -0.38 -16.85 -19.49
C ILE A 140 0.16 -15.53 -18.97
N CYS A 141 0.44 -15.51 -17.66
CA CYS A 141 0.94 -14.33 -16.98
C CYS A 141 2.38 -14.03 -17.39
N PHE A 142 2.72 -12.76 -17.42
CA PHE A 142 4.02 -12.26 -17.88
C PHE A 142 4.58 -11.28 -16.85
N LEU A 143 5.88 -11.38 -16.58
CA LEU A 143 6.62 -10.42 -15.76
C LEU A 143 7.92 -10.07 -16.45
N SER A 144 8.31 -8.81 -16.38
CA SER A 144 9.63 -8.35 -16.79
C SER A 144 10.20 -7.37 -15.76
N ASP A 145 11.51 -7.37 -15.62
CA ASP A 145 12.29 -6.30 -15.01
C ASP A 145 13.55 -6.05 -15.85
N ASP A 146 14.50 -5.30 -15.30
CA ASP A 146 15.69 -4.87 -16.03
C ASP A 146 16.68 -6.05 -16.26
N ASP A 147 16.55 -7.19 -15.55
CA ASP A 147 17.46 -8.34 -15.63
C ASP A 147 16.80 -9.60 -16.22
N GLU A 148 15.53 -9.84 -15.89
CA GLU A 148 14.82 -11.09 -16.17
C GLU A 148 13.42 -10.86 -16.74
N VAL A 149 13.01 -11.78 -17.62
CA VAL A 149 11.63 -11.95 -18.08
C VAL A 149 11.13 -13.33 -17.68
N SER A 150 9.84 -13.45 -17.36
CA SER A 150 9.25 -14.73 -17.03
C SER A 150 7.80 -14.88 -17.49
N VAL A 151 7.44 -16.11 -17.81
CA VAL A 151 6.07 -16.53 -18.15
C VAL A 151 5.56 -17.56 -17.15
N GLY A 152 4.29 -17.42 -16.75
CA GLY A 152 3.69 -18.18 -15.65
C GLY A 152 4.21 -17.76 -14.28
N TYR A 153 3.64 -18.36 -13.24
CA TYR A 153 4.00 -18.11 -11.84
C TYR A 153 4.23 -19.43 -11.09
N GLY A 154 4.98 -19.36 -9.99
CA GLY A 154 5.18 -20.51 -9.11
C GLY A 154 5.95 -21.64 -9.79
N LYS A 155 5.55 -22.88 -9.52
CA LYS A 155 6.25 -24.11 -9.94
C LYS A 155 6.50 -24.22 -11.45
N SER A 156 5.59 -23.73 -12.26
CA SER A 156 5.65 -23.80 -13.73
C SER A 156 6.23 -22.54 -14.37
N CYS A 157 6.69 -21.58 -13.57
CA CYS A 157 7.29 -20.35 -14.06
C CYS A 157 8.58 -20.66 -14.85
N LEU A 158 8.69 -20.12 -16.05
CA LEU A 158 9.92 -20.11 -16.83
C LEU A 158 10.53 -18.72 -16.76
N VAL A 159 11.78 -18.62 -16.34
CA VAL A 159 12.53 -17.37 -16.21
C VAL A 159 13.68 -17.39 -17.22
N PHE A 160 13.85 -16.29 -17.95
CA PHE A 160 14.89 -16.09 -18.94
C PHE A 160 15.61 -14.77 -18.65
N PRO A 161 16.93 -14.68 -18.89
CA PRO A 161 17.61 -13.39 -18.90
C PRO A 161 17.04 -12.51 -20.02
N VAL A 162 16.97 -11.18 -19.80
CA VAL A 162 16.39 -10.23 -20.75
C VAL A 162 17.10 -10.22 -22.12
N ASP A 163 18.39 -10.60 -22.15
CA ASP A 163 19.21 -10.72 -23.37
C ASP A 163 19.18 -12.13 -24.00
N GLY A 164 18.43 -13.07 -23.42
CA GLY A 164 18.40 -14.48 -23.82
C GLY A 164 17.00 -15.04 -23.99
N ILE A 165 16.06 -14.21 -24.42
CA ILE A 165 14.65 -14.56 -24.58
C ILE A 165 14.49 -15.56 -25.75
N PRO A 166 13.90 -16.75 -25.52
CA PRO A 166 13.69 -17.72 -26.58
C PRO A 166 12.57 -17.28 -27.55
N ALA A 167 12.56 -17.84 -28.75
CA ALA A 167 11.44 -17.63 -29.67
C ALA A 167 10.15 -18.23 -29.10
N PRO A 168 8.99 -17.52 -29.14
CA PRO A 168 7.76 -17.98 -28.50
C PRO A 168 7.24 -19.36 -28.95
N ASP A 169 7.54 -19.77 -30.19
CA ASP A 169 7.16 -21.07 -30.75
C ASP A 169 7.94 -22.25 -30.17
N THR A 170 9.05 -21.99 -29.47
CA THR A 170 9.86 -23.01 -28.78
C THR A 170 9.39 -23.30 -27.36
N ILE A 171 8.48 -22.48 -26.83
CA ILE A 171 7.95 -22.60 -25.45
C ILE A 171 6.79 -23.61 -25.43
N ASP A 172 6.84 -24.57 -24.52
CA ASP A 172 5.71 -25.46 -24.24
C ASP A 172 4.68 -24.76 -23.35
N TRP A 173 3.87 -23.90 -23.95
CA TRP A 173 2.86 -23.09 -23.25
C TRP A 173 1.86 -23.93 -22.44
N LYS A 174 1.64 -25.21 -22.80
CA LYS A 174 0.72 -26.11 -22.08
C LYS A 174 1.26 -26.58 -20.72
N SER A 175 2.56 -26.43 -20.48
CA SER A 175 3.22 -26.77 -19.22
C SER A 175 3.25 -25.62 -18.22
N ILE A 176 2.73 -24.45 -18.60
CA ILE A 176 2.86 -23.20 -17.86
C ILE A 176 1.48 -22.81 -17.31
N ASP A 177 1.42 -22.57 -16.01
CA ASP A 177 0.23 -22.08 -15.33
C ASP A 177 0.52 -20.77 -14.56
N CYS A 178 -0.54 -20.07 -14.19
CA CYS A 178 -0.51 -18.99 -13.22
C CYS A 178 -1.17 -19.43 -11.91
N ILE A 179 -0.42 -19.34 -10.81
CA ILE A 179 -1.00 -19.49 -9.48
C ILE A 179 -1.96 -18.33 -9.14
N PRO A 180 -2.95 -18.53 -8.26
CA PRO A 180 -3.81 -17.45 -7.79
C PRO A 180 -3.04 -16.34 -7.06
N VAL A 181 -3.37 -15.09 -7.35
CA VAL A 181 -2.73 -13.90 -6.76
C VAL A 181 -3.79 -12.96 -6.21
N ALA A 182 -3.65 -12.53 -4.97
CA ALA A 182 -4.46 -11.50 -4.36
C ALA A 182 -3.64 -10.23 -4.13
N LEU A 183 -4.22 -9.06 -4.43
CA LEU A 183 -3.62 -7.77 -4.07
C LEU A 183 -4.33 -7.19 -2.85
N VAL A 184 -3.56 -6.67 -1.89
CA VAL A 184 -4.07 -6.01 -0.69
C VAL A 184 -3.53 -4.59 -0.62
N THR A 185 -4.41 -3.61 -0.67
CA THR A 185 -4.07 -2.20 -0.47
C THR A 185 -4.96 -1.55 0.58
N GLY A 186 -4.62 -0.32 0.94
CA GLY A 186 -5.29 0.49 1.95
C GLY A 186 -4.31 1.36 2.72
N THR A 187 -4.81 2.29 3.52
CA THR A 187 -3.94 3.14 4.36
C THR A 187 -3.32 2.30 5.47
N ASN A 188 -4.14 1.58 6.24
CA ASN A 188 -3.69 0.74 7.35
C ASN A 188 -4.17 -0.72 7.21
N GLY A 189 -3.49 -1.65 7.88
CA GLY A 189 -3.91 -3.06 7.99
C GLY A 189 -3.36 -4.02 6.93
N LYS A 190 -2.78 -3.51 5.82
CA LYS A 190 -2.24 -4.32 4.72
C LYS A 190 -1.32 -5.47 5.17
N SER A 191 -0.28 -5.18 5.94
CA SER A 191 0.69 -6.19 6.39
C SER A 191 0.05 -7.24 7.30
N THR A 192 -0.84 -6.84 8.21
CA THR A 192 -1.59 -7.78 9.05
C THR A 192 -2.48 -8.68 8.19
N THR A 193 -3.16 -8.11 7.20
CA THR A 193 -4.06 -8.83 6.29
C THR A 193 -3.33 -9.88 5.46
N VAL A 194 -2.19 -9.56 4.82
CA VAL A 194 -1.44 -10.56 4.03
C VAL A 194 -0.86 -11.67 4.92
N ARG A 195 -0.43 -11.35 6.15
CA ARG A 195 0.06 -12.34 7.12
C ARG A 195 -1.04 -13.26 7.63
N LEU A 196 -2.20 -12.70 7.93
CA LEU A 196 -3.38 -13.44 8.35
C LEU A 196 -3.90 -14.34 7.22
N ALA A 197 -3.93 -13.86 5.98
CA ALA A 197 -4.28 -14.65 4.80
C ALA A 197 -3.26 -15.77 4.52
N SER A 198 -1.97 -15.51 4.73
CA SER A 198 -0.93 -16.55 4.67
C SER A 198 -1.14 -17.65 5.72
N ALA A 199 -1.60 -17.31 6.93
CA ALA A 199 -1.94 -18.31 7.95
C ALA A 199 -3.15 -19.16 7.53
N VAL A 200 -4.15 -18.57 6.88
CA VAL A 200 -5.28 -19.30 6.26
C VAL A 200 -4.79 -20.25 5.15
N ALA A 201 -3.92 -19.79 4.27
CA ALA A 201 -3.33 -20.66 3.25
C ALA A 201 -2.50 -21.81 3.85
N LYS A 202 -1.72 -21.54 4.89
CA LYS A 202 -0.97 -22.57 5.64
C LYS A 202 -1.92 -23.60 6.27
N ALA A 203 -3.06 -23.14 6.81
CA ALA A 203 -4.08 -24.03 7.36
C ALA A 203 -4.71 -24.94 6.29
N ALA A 204 -4.82 -24.45 5.04
CA ALA A 204 -5.23 -25.21 3.86
C ALA A 204 -4.12 -26.10 3.27
N GLY A 205 -2.95 -26.19 3.91
CA GLY A 205 -1.82 -27.00 3.44
C GLY A 205 -1.11 -26.42 2.22
N LYS A 206 -1.23 -25.10 1.99
CA LYS A 206 -0.63 -24.40 0.85
C LYS A 206 0.59 -23.58 1.24
N SER A 207 1.58 -23.57 0.36
CA SER A 207 2.74 -22.67 0.44
C SER A 207 2.39 -21.32 -0.18
N ALA A 208 1.94 -20.38 0.66
CA ALA A 208 1.64 -19.01 0.24
C ALA A 208 2.90 -18.14 0.18
N GLY A 209 3.01 -17.34 -0.87
CA GLY A 209 3.93 -16.21 -0.92
C GLY A 209 3.27 -14.93 -0.42
N ILE A 210 3.98 -14.13 0.38
CA ILE A 210 3.58 -12.77 0.73
C ILE A 210 4.67 -11.74 0.50
N THR A 211 4.27 -10.56 0.03
CA THR A 211 5.08 -9.35 0.13
C THR A 211 4.53 -8.47 1.24
N SER A 212 5.41 -7.77 1.96
CA SER A 212 5.03 -6.84 3.02
C SER A 212 6.03 -5.70 3.15
N THR A 213 5.76 -4.77 4.07
CA THR A 213 6.71 -3.71 4.44
C THR A 213 7.97 -4.21 5.17
N ASP A 214 8.06 -5.50 5.50
CA ASP A 214 9.19 -6.06 6.27
C ASP A 214 9.98 -7.11 5.49
N TYR A 215 9.38 -7.82 4.54
CA TYR A 215 10.01 -8.94 3.83
C TYR A 215 9.21 -9.45 2.63
N ILE A 216 9.89 -10.28 1.83
CA ILE A 216 9.32 -11.27 0.90
C ILE A 216 9.43 -12.65 1.56
N ARG A 217 8.33 -13.41 1.62
CA ARG A 217 8.32 -14.75 2.23
C ARG A 217 7.52 -15.73 1.38
N VAL A 218 8.01 -16.96 1.21
CA VAL A 218 7.28 -18.08 0.59
C VAL A 218 7.25 -19.26 1.54
N GLY A 219 6.07 -19.72 1.92
CA GLY A 219 5.94 -20.69 3.00
C GLY A 219 6.58 -20.13 4.27
N ASP A 220 7.52 -20.85 4.89
CA ASP A 220 8.25 -20.37 6.08
C ASP A 220 9.61 -19.72 5.73
N GLU A 221 9.98 -19.66 4.45
CA GLU A 221 11.27 -19.12 3.96
C GLU A 221 11.17 -17.63 3.66
N ILE A 222 12.01 -16.82 4.32
CA ILE A 222 12.19 -15.39 4.00
C ILE A 222 13.22 -15.30 2.87
N LEU A 223 12.79 -14.79 1.71
CA LEU A 223 13.67 -14.62 0.55
C LEU A 223 14.51 -13.35 0.67
N ASP A 224 13.92 -12.27 1.20
CA ASP A 224 14.61 -11.02 1.48
C ASP A 224 13.85 -10.16 2.52
N THR A 225 14.55 -9.23 3.17
CA THR A 225 14.04 -8.32 4.19
C THR A 225 14.12 -6.87 3.73
N GLY A 226 13.02 -6.12 3.87
CA GLY A 226 12.91 -4.74 3.39
C GLY A 226 11.46 -4.38 3.03
N ASP A 227 11.24 -3.15 2.58
CA ASP A 227 9.94 -2.74 2.06
C ASP A 227 9.75 -3.24 0.63
N TYR A 228 9.01 -4.34 0.50
CA TYR A 228 8.73 -5.02 -0.76
C TYR A 228 7.27 -4.87 -1.21
N SER A 229 6.61 -3.78 -0.80
CA SER A 229 5.22 -3.46 -1.16
C SER A 229 5.00 -2.90 -2.58
N GLY A 230 5.98 -3.11 -3.47
CA GLY A 230 5.99 -2.64 -4.86
C GLY A 230 6.30 -3.74 -5.89
N PRO A 231 6.44 -3.40 -7.18
CA PRO A 231 6.57 -4.37 -8.27
C PRO A 231 7.73 -5.37 -8.12
N GLY A 232 8.89 -4.93 -7.64
CA GLY A 232 10.07 -5.81 -7.48
C GLY A 232 9.79 -7.00 -6.56
N GLY A 233 9.18 -6.75 -5.39
CA GLY A 233 8.83 -7.81 -4.44
C GLY A 233 7.83 -8.82 -5.02
N ALA A 234 6.86 -8.34 -5.78
CA ALA A 234 5.89 -9.20 -6.47
C ALA A 234 6.59 -10.11 -7.50
N ARG A 235 7.51 -9.57 -8.30
CA ARG A 235 8.23 -10.33 -9.33
C ARG A 235 9.10 -11.43 -8.74
N THR A 236 9.94 -11.09 -7.75
CA THR A 236 10.77 -12.07 -7.03
C THR A 236 9.94 -13.20 -6.44
N LEU A 237 8.82 -12.87 -5.81
CA LEU A 237 7.94 -13.85 -5.16
C LEU A 237 7.25 -14.78 -6.16
N LEU A 238 6.70 -14.20 -7.23
CA LEU A 238 5.89 -14.94 -8.22
C LEU A 238 6.74 -15.86 -9.10
N ARG A 239 8.03 -15.58 -9.25
CA ARG A 239 9.00 -16.49 -9.91
C ARG A 239 9.41 -17.68 -9.04
N HIS A 240 9.15 -17.64 -7.73
CA HIS A 240 9.62 -18.68 -6.83
C HIS A 240 8.81 -19.98 -6.96
N ALA A 241 9.49 -21.09 -7.26
CA ALA A 241 8.85 -22.36 -7.64
C ALA A 241 7.95 -22.98 -6.55
N ASN A 242 8.19 -22.68 -5.27
CA ASN A 242 7.38 -23.19 -4.16
C ASN A 242 6.12 -22.35 -3.86
N THR A 243 5.88 -21.27 -4.60
CA THR A 243 4.69 -20.44 -4.40
C THR A 243 3.48 -21.13 -5.06
N GLU A 244 2.45 -21.46 -4.27
CA GLU A 244 1.19 -22.06 -4.75
C GLU A 244 0.04 -21.05 -4.86
N LEU A 245 0.12 -19.96 -4.11
CA LEU A 245 -0.72 -18.77 -4.22
C LEU A 245 0.01 -17.58 -3.58
N ALA A 246 -0.39 -16.35 -3.91
CA ALA A 246 0.27 -15.16 -3.39
C ALA A 246 -0.71 -14.12 -2.81
N PHE A 247 -0.31 -13.46 -1.72
CA PHE A 247 -0.97 -12.26 -1.20
C PHE A 247 0.03 -11.10 -1.21
N LEU A 248 -0.17 -10.16 -2.11
CA LEU A 248 0.75 -9.07 -2.35
C LEU A 248 0.27 -7.81 -1.64
N GLU A 249 1.07 -7.30 -0.70
CA GLU A 249 0.88 -5.96 -0.17
C GLU A 249 1.25 -4.94 -1.25
N VAL A 250 0.30 -4.06 -1.60
CA VAL A 250 0.49 -3.02 -2.62
C VAL A 250 0.35 -1.65 -1.98
N ALA A 251 1.48 -0.98 -1.80
CA ALA A 251 1.50 0.36 -1.23
C ALA A 251 1.22 1.45 -2.28
N ARG A 252 0.65 2.55 -1.82
CA ARG A 252 0.36 3.74 -2.65
C ARG A 252 1.62 4.28 -3.33
N GLY A 253 2.72 4.38 -2.59
CA GLY A 253 3.99 4.86 -3.15
C GLY A 253 4.48 3.98 -4.30
N GLY A 254 4.34 2.66 -4.20
CA GLY A 254 4.65 1.72 -5.29
C GLY A 254 3.78 1.97 -6.52
N MET A 255 2.46 2.04 -6.34
CA MET A 255 1.50 2.25 -7.44
C MET A 255 1.73 3.57 -8.17
N LEU A 256 1.99 4.67 -7.46
CA LEU A 256 2.18 5.96 -8.10
C LEU A 256 3.57 6.13 -8.71
N ARG A 257 4.57 5.44 -8.15
CA ARG A 257 5.95 5.51 -8.66
C ARG A 257 6.16 4.62 -9.89
N ARG A 258 5.60 3.42 -9.93
CA ARG A 258 5.90 2.42 -10.96
C ARG A 258 4.68 1.71 -11.52
N GLY A 259 3.47 2.00 -11.04
CA GLY A 259 2.30 1.17 -11.32
C GLY A 259 2.31 -0.13 -10.53
N ILE A 260 1.45 -1.06 -10.93
CA ILE A 260 1.33 -2.39 -10.33
C ILE A 260 2.19 -3.37 -11.14
N GLY A 261 2.94 -4.21 -10.44
CA GLY A 261 3.82 -5.20 -11.08
C GLY A 261 3.11 -6.46 -11.60
N VAL A 262 1.78 -6.52 -11.51
CA VAL A 262 0.95 -7.69 -11.83
C VAL A 262 -0.35 -7.23 -12.48
N ASN A 263 -0.69 -7.83 -13.62
CA ASN A 263 -1.84 -7.41 -14.43
C ASN A 263 -2.99 -8.43 -14.41
N ASN A 264 -2.79 -9.57 -13.75
CA ASN A 264 -3.78 -10.63 -13.62
C ASN A 264 -3.78 -11.17 -12.18
N ALA A 265 -4.64 -10.60 -11.35
CA ALA A 265 -4.92 -11.03 -9.99
C ALA A 265 -6.26 -11.80 -9.97
N THR A 266 -6.43 -12.69 -9.01
CA THR A 266 -7.68 -13.44 -8.76
C THR A 266 -8.69 -12.60 -7.98
N ALA A 267 -8.20 -11.78 -7.04
CA ALA A 267 -9.02 -10.93 -6.19
C ALA A 267 -8.22 -9.72 -5.67
N VAL A 268 -8.91 -8.65 -5.32
CA VAL A 268 -8.30 -7.42 -4.81
C VAL A 268 -9.04 -6.96 -3.57
N LEU A 269 -8.31 -6.60 -2.51
CA LEU A 269 -8.86 -6.07 -1.27
C LEU A 269 -8.35 -4.66 -1.00
N ILE A 270 -9.29 -3.73 -0.77
CA ILE A 270 -9.04 -2.40 -0.23
C ILE A 270 -9.51 -2.38 1.24
N THR A 271 -8.57 -2.32 2.18
CA THR A 271 -8.88 -2.42 3.62
C THR A 271 -9.58 -1.18 4.18
N ASN A 272 -9.04 0.01 3.91
CA ASN A 272 -9.56 1.32 4.31
C ASN A 272 -8.79 2.42 3.58
N VAL A 273 -9.39 3.61 3.50
CA VAL A 273 -8.74 4.81 2.96
C VAL A 273 -8.82 5.95 3.96
N ALA A 274 -7.65 6.49 4.31
CA ALA A 274 -7.51 7.64 5.19
C ALA A 274 -6.35 8.52 4.74
N GLU A 275 -6.31 9.75 5.25
CA GLU A 275 -5.23 10.70 4.98
C GLU A 275 -3.90 10.15 5.47
N ASP A 276 -2.95 10.05 4.54
CA ASP A 276 -1.60 9.57 4.82
C ASP A 276 -0.68 10.01 3.68
N HIS A 277 0.47 10.63 4.01
CA HIS A 277 1.45 11.09 3.02
C HIS A 277 0.87 12.05 1.93
N LEU A 278 -0.12 12.89 2.26
CA LEU A 278 -0.64 13.88 1.31
C LEU A 278 0.46 14.86 0.85
N GLY A 279 0.43 15.29 -0.41
CA GLY A 279 1.41 16.18 -1.03
C GLY A 279 2.40 15.49 -1.98
N GLU A 280 2.41 14.16 -2.04
CA GLU A 280 3.31 13.39 -2.91
C GLU A 280 2.58 12.86 -4.15
N TYR A 281 3.23 12.92 -5.32
CA TYR A 281 2.75 12.34 -6.59
C TYR A 281 1.34 12.81 -6.99
N GLY A 282 1.02 14.09 -6.75
CA GLY A 282 -0.28 14.69 -7.10
C GLY A 282 -1.46 14.24 -6.24
N ILE A 283 -1.21 13.59 -5.09
CA ILE A 283 -2.25 13.18 -4.15
C ILE A 283 -2.32 14.19 -3.00
N ASN A 284 -3.27 15.12 -3.06
CA ASN A 284 -3.35 16.25 -2.13
C ASN A 284 -4.57 16.19 -1.22
N THR A 285 -5.57 15.39 -1.58
CA THR A 285 -6.83 15.26 -0.85
C THR A 285 -7.13 13.80 -0.53
N LEU A 286 -8.07 13.58 0.40
CA LEU A 286 -8.59 12.24 0.67
C LEU A 286 -9.27 11.63 -0.57
N SER A 287 -9.91 12.44 -1.42
CA SER A 287 -10.50 11.96 -2.69
C SER A 287 -9.44 11.43 -3.64
N ASP A 288 -8.32 12.16 -3.80
CA ASP A 288 -7.18 11.69 -4.59
C ASP A 288 -6.63 10.36 -4.02
N MET A 289 -6.62 10.22 -2.69
CA MET A 289 -6.18 9.01 -2.03
C MET A 289 -7.10 7.82 -2.33
N VAL A 290 -8.42 8.04 -2.39
CA VAL A 290 -9.38 7.01 -2.82
C VAL A 290 -9.08 6.57 -4.24
N GLU A 291 -8.98 7.51 -5.20
CA GLU A 291 -8.61 7.22 -6.59
C GLU A 291 -7.33 6.39 -6.69
N ALA A 292 -6.27 6.81 -5.98
CA ALA A 292 -4.98 6.12 -5.98
C ALA A 292 -5.08 4.69 -5.39
N LYS A 293 -5.95 4.46 -4.41
CA LYS A 293 -6.17 3.13 -3.84
C LYS A 293 -6.99 2.23 -4.74
N PHE A 294 -7.78 2.77 -5.67
CA PHE A 294 -8.54 1.96 -6.63
C PHE A 294 -7.74 1.56 -7.87
N ILE A 295 -6.48 1.99 -8.02
CA ILE A 295 -5.59 1.54 -9.11
C ILE A 295 -5.50 0.01 -9.17
N VAL A 296 -5.49 -0.67 -8.01
CA VAL A 296 -5.46 -2.14 -7.92
C VAL A 296 -6.59 -2.85 -8.65
N ARG A 297 -7.72 -2.19 -8.90
CA ARG A 297 -8.83 -2.79 -9.67
C ARG A 297 -8.43 -3.09 -11.12
N GLN A 298 -7.40 -2.44 -11.64
CA GLN A 298 -6.95 -2.64 -13.02
C GLN A 298 -6.23 -3.97 -13.22
N SER A 299 -5.80 -4.63 -12.14
CA SER A 299 -5.21 -5.96 -12.17
C SER A 299 -6.26 -7.08 -12.19
N ILE A 300 -7.56 -6.77 -12.20
CA ILE A 300 -8.66 -7.74 -12.25
C ILE A 300 -9.65 -7.41 -13.36
N ASN A 301 -10.29 -8.43 -13.91
CA ASN A 301 -11.41 -8.25 -14.84
C ASN A 301 -12.75 -8.09 -14.10
N LEU A 302 -13.83 -7.81 -14.84
CA LEU A 302 -15.16 -7.53 -14.27
C LEU A 302 -15.83 -8.74 -13.59
N GLN A 303 -15.30 -9.96 -13.78
CA GLN A 303 -15.83 -11.18 -13.16
C GLN A 303 -15.14 -11.55 -11.85
N GLN A 304 -13.99 -10.94 -11.56
CA GLN A 304 -13.19 -11.17 -10.36
C GLN A 304 -13.61 -10.22 -9.24
N ASP A 305 -13.47 -10.69 -8.00
CA ASP A 305 -13.99 -10.00 -6.83
C ASP A 305 -13.09 -8.81 -6.44
N LEU A 306 -13.70 -7.62 -6.40
CA LEU A 306 -13.17 -6.42 -5.77
C LEU A 306 -13.77 -6.28 -4.37
N ILE A 307 -12.98 -6.57 -3.35
CA ILE A 307 -13.41 -6.55 -1.94
C ILE A 307 -13.16 -5.15 -1.34
N ILE A 308 -14.22 -4.52 -0.84
CA ILE A 308 -14.20 -3.11 -0.40
C ILE A 308 -14.90 -2.95 0.96
N ASN A 309 -14.40 -2.02 1.77
CA ASN A 309 -14.98 -1.64 3.05
C ASN A 309 -16.24 -0.78 2.89
N ALA A 310 -17.41 -1.30 3.29
CA ALA A 310 -18.68 -0.58 3.25
C ALA A 310 -18.86 0.43 4.41
N ASP A 311 -17.94 0.46 5.37
CA ASP A 311 -17.91 1.47 6.43
C ASP A 311 -17.11 2.72 6.01
N ASP A 312 -16.41 2.66 4.87
CA ASP A 312 -15.66 3.77 4.28
C ASP A 312 -16.51 4.49 3.23
N LYS A 313 -16.99 5.69 3.57
CA LYS A 313 -17.87 6.47 2.68
C LYS A 313 -17.20 6.83 1.35
N GLY A 314 -15.90 7.14 1.36
CA GLY A 314 -15.16 7.48 0.15
C GLY A 314 -15.11 6.30 -0.82
N CYS A 315 -14.85 5.10 -0.27
CA CYS A 315 -14.89 3.87 -1.04
C CYS A 315 -16.28 3.55 -1.58
N VAL A 316 -17.34 3.72 -0.77
CA VAL A 316 -18.73 3.49 -1.19
C VAL A 316 -19.13 4.44 -2.32
N GLU A 317 -18.80 5.73 -2.24
CA GLU A 317 -19.11 6.68 -3.31
C GLU A 317 -18.33 6.38 -4.59
N PHE A 318 -17.02 6.09 -4.49
CA PHE A 318 -16.21 5.76 -5.65
C PHE A 318 -16.70 4.47 -6.34
N ALA A 319 -17.07 3.45 -5.56
CA ALA A 319 -17.54 2.17 -6.09
C ALA A 319 -18.81 2.26 -6.96
N LYS A 320 -19.64 3.31 -6.78
CA LYS A 320 -20.82 3.57 -7.64
C LYS A 320 -20.45 3.87 -9.10
N THR A 321 -19.19 4.26 -9.35
CA THR A 321 -18.67 4.57 -10.69
C THR A 321 -18.09 3.35 -11.41
N LEU A 322 -18.11 2.17 -10.77
CA LEU A 322 -17.41 0.99 -11.24
C LEU A 322 -18.40 -0.08 -11.69
N ASP A 323 -17.99 -0.83 -12.71
CA ASP A 323 -18.69 -2.03 -13.19
C ASP A 323 -18.09 -3.34 -12.62
N ASN A 324 -17.08 -3.23 -11.75
CA ASN A 324 -16.43 -4.38 -11.12
C ASN A 324 -17.42 -5.19 -10.27
N ARG A 325 -17.22 -6.51 -10.19
CA ARG A 325 -17.93 -7.37 -9.23
C ARG A 325 -17.48 -7.06 -7.80
N ILE A 326 -18.33 -6.38 -7.03
CA ILE A 326 -18.00 -5.93 -5.67
C ILE A 326 -18.42 -6.96 -4.62
N VAL A 327 -17.52 -7.19 -3.66
CA VAL A 327 -17.82 -7.85 -2.38
C VAL A 327 -17.64 -6.85 -1.26
N TRP A 328 -18.72 -6.50 -0.57
CA TRP A 328 -18.64 -5.55 0.54
C TRP A 328 -18.27 -6.23 1.84
N PHE A 329 -17.50 -5.58 2.70
CA PHE A 329 -17.42 -5.96 4.10
C PHE A 329 -17.76 -4.83 5.05
N SER A 330 -18.37 -5.15 6.19
CA SER A 330 -18.76 -4.16 7.20
C SER A 330 -18.85 -4.74 8.59
N TRP A 331 -18.65 -3.89 9.59
CA TRP A 331 -18.97 -4.15 10.97
C TRP A 331 -20.37 -4.66 11.27
N PHE A 332 -21.34 -4.31 10.43
CA PHE A 332 -22.74 -4.42 10.79
C PHE A 332 -23.52 -5.12 9.69
N ALA A 333 -24.20 -6.21 10.06
CA ALA A 333 -25.16 -6.88 9.18
C ALA A 333 -26.28 -5.93 8.70
N ASP A 334 -26.64 -4.90 9.49
CA ASP A 334 -27.67 -3.92 9.16
C ASP A 334 -27.14 -2.67 8.44
N ASN A 335 -25.84 -2.61 8.11
CA ASN A 335 -25.28 -1.57 7.25
C ASN A 335 -26.13 -1.47 5.96
N PRO A 336 -26.65 -0.27 5.62
CA PRO A 336 -27.54 -0.12 4.46
C PRO A 336 -26.94 -0.59 3.13
N VAL A 337 -25.62 -0.40 2.95
CA VAL A 337 -24.89 -0.84 1.75
C VAL A 337 -24.89 -2.36 1.66
N ILE A 338 -24.56 -3.04 2.76
CA ILE A 338 -24.55 -4.51 2.85
C ILE A 338 -25.95 -5.07 2.56
N ARG A 339 -26.98 -4.56 3.23
CA ARG A 339 -28.36 -5.05 3.06
C ARG A 339 -28.86 -4.88 1.64
N ALA A 340 -28.65 -3.70 1.05
CA ALA A 340 -29.05 -3.44 -0.34
C ALA A 340 -28.31 -4.36 -1.31
N HIS A 341 -27.00 -4.56 -1.11
CA HIS A 341 -26.18 -5.41 -1.97
C HIS A 341 -26.60 -6.89 -1.91
N ILE A 342 -26.83 -7.42 -0.71
CA ILE A 342 -27.35 -8.79 -0.51
C ILE A 342 -28.73 -8.95 -1.15
N GLN A 343 -29.62 -7.97 -1.01
CA GLN A 343 -30.95 -8.00 -1.65
C GLN A 343 -30.86 -8.02 -3.18
N SER A 344 -29.83 -7.41 -3.76
CA SER A 344 -29.53 -7.51 -5.20
C SER A 344 -28.75 -8.77 -5.60
N GLY A 345 -28.52 -9.71 -4.69
CA GLY A 345 -27.81 -10.97 -4.95
C GLY A 345 -26.28 -10.85 -4.88
N GLY A 346 -25.75 -9.74 -4.37
CA GLY A 346 -24.32 -9.49 -4.22
C GLY A 346 -23.72 -10.21 -3.00
N ALA A 347 -22.42 -10.49 -3.06
CA ALA A 347 -21.70 -11.13 -1.96
C ALA A 347 -21.23 -10.10 -0.91
N ALA A 348 -21.19 -10.51 0.36
CA ALA A 348 -20.80 -9.64 1.46
C ALA A 348 -20.16 -10.40 2.63
N CYS A 349 -19.36 -9.71 3.45
CA CYS A 349 -18.81 -10.23 4.71
C CYS A 349 -19.18 -9.27 5.84
N TYR A 350 -19.77 -9.76 6.94
CA TYR A 350 -20.24 -8.87 8.00
C TYR A 350 -20.21 -9.53 9.36
N VAL A 351 -20.24 -8.73 10.43
CA VAL A 351 -20.45 -9.23 11.79
C VAL A 351 -21.93 -9.19 12.14
N ASP A 352 -22.44 -10.31 12.66
CA ASP A 352 -23.74 -10.42 13.30
C ASP A 352 -23.62 -11.20 14.61
N ALA A 353 -24.23 -10.69 15.67
CA ALA A 353 -24.18 -11.27 17.03
C ALA A 353 -22.77 -11.73 17.48
N GLY A 354 -21.73 -10.97 17.13
CA GLY A 354 -20.33 -11.27 17.49
C GLY A 354 -19.66 -12.36 16.64
N THR A 355 -20.28 -12.79 15.55
CA THR A 355 -19.74 -13.77 14.60
C THR A 355 -19.54 -13.14 13.23
N ILE A 356 -18.42 -13.44 12.57
CA ILE A 356 -18.17 -13.05 11.18
C ILE A 356 -18.91 -14.04 10.27
N TYR A 357 -19.72 -13.52 9.36
CA TYR A 357 -20.44 -14.26 8.32
C TYR A 357 -19.91 -13.89 6.94
N TYR A 358 -19.91 -14.86 6.03
CA TYR A 358 -19.73 -14.65 4.60
C TYR A 358 -21.01 -15.01 3.86
N HIS A 359 -21.54 -14.08 3.08
CA HIS A 359 -22.73 -14.23 2.25
C HIS A 359 -22.36 -14.32 0.78
N ARG A 360 -22.82 -15.36 0.08
CA ARG A 360 -22.70 -15.50 -1.37
C ARG A 360 -23.84 -16.39 -1.88
N GLU A 361 -24.38 -16.06 -3.05
CA GLU A 361 -25.39 -16.89 -3.75
C GLU A 361 -26.63 -17.21 -2.90
N GLY A 362 -27.04 -16.26 -2.04
CA GLY A 362 -28.24 -16.39 -1.21
C GLY A 362 -28.01 -17.13 0.12
N GLU A 363 -26.80 -17.61 0.38
CA GLU A 363 -26.44 -18.30 1.62
C GLU A 363 -25.50 -17.44 2.48
N SER A 364 -25.81 -17.32 3.78
CA SER A 364 -24.93 -16.71 4.78
C SER A 364 -24.30 -17.79 5.65
N THR A 365 -23.00 -18.02 5.48
CA THR A 365 -22.24 -19.02 6.23
C THR A 365 -21.55 -18.37 7.44
N PRO A 366 -21.76 -18.86 8.68
CA PRO A 366 -20.97 -18.43 9.82
C PRO A 366 -19.53 -18.94 9.68
N VAL A 367 -18.54 -18.04 9.84
CA VAL A 367 -17.12 -18.38 9.64
C VAL A 367 -16.42 -18.56 10.96
N ILE A 368 -16.43 -17.53 11.82
CA ILE A 368 -15.70 -17.54 13.10
C ILE A 368 -16.25 -16.48 14.05
N ALA A 369 -16.28 -16.76 15.35
CA ALA A 369 -16.61 -15.76 16.36
C ALA A 369 -15.47 -14.73 16.49
N VAL A 370 -15.81 -13.46 16.70
CA VAL A 370 -14.85 -12.36 16.81
C VAL A 370 -13.80 -12.62 17.90
N ASN A 371 -14.21 -13.20 19.01
CA ASN A 371 -13.35 -13.51 20.16
C ASN A 371 -12.43 -14.72 19.95
N GLU A 372 -12.70 -15.57 18.96
CA GLU A 372 -11.82 -16.69 18.57
C GLU A 372 -10.65 -16.21 17.69
N VAL A 373 -10.75 -15.02 17.10
CA VAL A 373 -9.66 -14.36 16.37
C VAL A 373 -8.78 -13.60 17.36
N ALA A 374 -7.65 -14.19 17.78
CA ALA A 374 -6.83 -13.66 18.88
C ALA A 374 -6.41 -12.18 18.70
N ILE A 375 -6.11 -11.76 17.47
CA ILE A 375 -5.69 -10.38 17.16
C ILE A 375 -6.78 -9.33 17.37
N THR A 376 -8.04 -9.72 17.57
CA THR A 376 -9.14 -8.80 17.90
C THR A 376 -9.15 -8.42 19.37
N LEU A 377 -8.34 -9.08 20.21
CA LEU A 377 -8.30 -8.87 21.66
C LEU A 377 -9.69 -8.97 22.29
N SER A 378 -10.39 -10.09 22.02
CA SER A 378 -11.78 -10.31 22.42
C SER A 378 -12.74 -9.22 21.92
N GLY A 379 -12.46 -8.68 20.74
CA GLY A 379 -13.22 -7.62 20.09
C GLY A 379 -12.86 -6.18 20.48
N ALA A 380 -11.90 -5.97 21.37
CA ALA A 380 -11.42 -4.63 21.71
C ALA A 380 -10.72 -3.95 20.53
N ALA A 381 -9.93 -4.70 19.76
CA ALA A 381 -9.18 -4.22 18.60
C ALA A 381 -10.03 -4.27 17.33
N LYS A 382 -10.90 -3.27 17.18
CA LYS A 382 -11.87 -3.25 16.08
C LYS A 382 -11.21 -3.34 14.70
N HIS A 383 -10.21 -2.51 14.41
CA HIS A 383 -9.49 -2.56 13.14
C HIS A 383 -9.01 -3.97 12.71
N ASN A 384 -8.76 -4.90 13.65
CA ASN A 384 -8.39 -6.28 13.34
C ASN A 384 -9.57 -7.19 12.99
N ILE A 385 -10.79 -6.89 13.43
CA ILE A 385 -11.99 -7.59 12.92
C ILE A 385 -12.26 -7.14 11.48
N HIS A 386 -12.04 -5.85 11.14
CA HIS A 386 -12.05 -5.38 9.75
C HIS A 386 -11.05 -6.15 8.89
N ASN A 387 -9.79 -6.27 9.37
CA ASN A 387 -8.78 -7.07 8.68
C ASN A 387 -9.23 -8.52 8.52
N ALA A 388 -9.80 -9.14 9.57
CA ALA A 388 -10.31 -10.50 9.51
C ALA A 388 -11.46 -10.66 8.51
N MET A 389 -12.45 -9.76 8.48
CA MET A 389 -13.53 -9.79 7.49
C MET A 389 -13.02 -9.64 6.05
N GLY A 390 -12.05 -8.74 5.85
CA GLY A 390 -11.35 -8.60 4.58
C GLY A 390 -10.65 -9.90 4.17
N VAL A 391 -9.96 -10.58 5.09
CA VAL A 391 -9.30 -11.87 4.84
C VAL A 391 -10.31 -12.98 4.55
N VAL A 392 -11.44 -13.03 5.27
CA VAL A 392 -12.52 -13.99 4.98
C VAL A 392 -13.00 -13.81 3.54
N ALA A 393 -13.37 -12.58 3.16
CA ALA A 393 -13.85 -12.31 1.81
C ALA A 393 -12.79 -12.57 0.73
N LEU A 394 -11.53 -12.20 0.99
CA LEU A 394 -10.41 -12.40 0.07
C LEU A 394 -10.09 -13.88 -0.13
N CYS A 395 -9.99 -14.67 0.95
CA CYS A 395 -9.69 -16.10 0.88
C CYS A 395 -10.83 -16.89 0.25
N SER A 396 -12.10 -16.52 0.52
CA SER A 396 -13.25 -17.09 -0.17
C SER A 396 -13.22 -16.79 -1.68
N ALA A 397 -12.85 -15.57 -2.08
CA ALA A 397 -12.68 -15.21 -3.49
C ALA A 397 -11.52 -15.97 -4.17
N MET A 398 -10.52 -16.39 -3.41
CA MET A 398 -9.43 -17.26 -3.87
C MET A 398 -9.78 -18.76 -3.84
N GLY A 399 -11.01 -19.13 -3.47
CA GLY A 399 -11.47 -20.52 -3.44
C GLY A 399 -10.96 -21.33 -2.26
N ILE A 400 -10.56 -20.68 -1.15
CA ILE A 400 -10.18 -21.38 0.08
C ILE A 400 -11.45 -21.71 0.87
N GLU A 401 -11.61 -22.99 1.24
CA GLU A 401 -12.77 -23.47 1.99
C GLU A 401 -12.89 -22.84 3.39
N VAL A 402 -14.14 -22.64 3.83
CA VAL A 402 -14.46 -21.95 5.10
C VAL A 402 -13.81 -22.61 6.32
N GLU A 403 -13.64 -23.94 6.33
CA GLU A 403 -12.97 -24.67 7.41
C GLU A 403 -11.51 -24.21 7.59
N TYR A 404 -10.79 -24.01 6.48
CA TYR A 404 -9.40 -23.55 6.53
C TYR A 404 -9.30 -22.07 6.86
N ILE A 405 -10.27 -21.25 6.42
CA ILE A 405 -10.40 -19.85 6.84
C ILE A 405 -10.57 -19.79 8.36
N HIS A 406 -11.53 -20.52 8.91
CA HIS A 406 -11.75 -20.61 10.35
C HIS A 406 -10.47 -21.03 11.09
N LYS A 407 -9.83 -22.13 10.67
CA LYS A 407 -8.62 -22.67 11.31
C LYS A 407 -7.45 -21.68 11.25
N GLY A 408 -7.22 -21.05 10.10
CA GLY A 408 -6.16 -20.06 9.92
C GLY A 408 -6.34 -18.86 10.81
N LEU A 409 -7.54 -18.26 10.81
CA LEU A 409 -7.89 -17.12 11.66
C LEU A 409 -7.78 -17.44 13.15
N SER A 410 -8.23 -18.63 13.58
CA SER A 410 -8.14 -19.08 14.97
C SER A 410 -6.70 -19.28 15.45
N SER A 411 -5.81 -19.71 14.55
CA SER A 411 -4.41 -20.00 14.89
C SER A 411 -3.49 -18.77 14.88
N PHE A 412 -3.93 -17.65 14.28
CA PHE A 412 -3.10 -16.48 14.10
C PHE A 412 -3.16 -15.55 15.32
N SER A 413 -2.00 -15.34 15.94
CA SER A 413 -1.80 -14.41 17.04
C SER A 413 -0.78 -13.33 16.66
N SER A 414 -0.94 -12.13 17.23
CA SER A 414 -0.04 -11.00 16.96
C SER A 414 1.22 -11.07 17.83
N THR A 415 2.06 -12.08 17.61
CA THR A 415 3.37 -12.20 18.29
C THR A 415 4.45 -11.42 17.52
N PRO A 416 5.61 -11.13 18.15
CA PRO A 416 6.76 -10.56 17.47
C PRO A 416 7.19 -11.31 16.20
N GLU A 417 7.03 -12.63 16.16
CA GLU A 417 7.43 -13.47 15.04
C GLU A 417 6.38 -13.42 13.92
N ASN A 418 5.09 -13.52 14.28
CA ASN A 418 4.01 -13.61 13.31
C ASN A 418 3.60 -12.26 12.74
N ASN A 419 3.65 -11.20 13.54
CA ASN A 419 3.17 -9.88 13.15
C ASN A 419 3.96 -8.74 13.84
N PRO A 420 5.27 -8.62 13.55
CA PRO A 420 6.18 -7.73 14.27
C PRO A 420 5.73 -6.26 14.27
N GLY A 421 5.53 -5.69 15.45
CA GLY A 421 5.16 -4.29 15.67
C GLY A 421 3.75 -3.94 15.21
N ARG A 422 2.81 -4.87 15.26
CA ARG A 422 1.41 -4.65 14.86
C ARG A 422 0.50 -5.14 15.99
N GLY A 423 0.30 -4.34 17.03
CA GLY A 423 -0.47 -4.70 18.21
C GLY A 423 0.07 -5.92 18.96
N ASN A 424 1.40 -6.04 19.10
CA ASN A 424 1.99 -7.12 19.90
C ASN A 424 1.75 -6.85 21.39
N VAL A 425 1.09 -7.78 22.08
CA VAL A 425 0.69 -7.65 23.48
C VAL A 425 1.67 -8.41 24.38
N PHE A 426 2.16 -7.73 25.42
CA PHE A 426 3.03 -8.28 26.45
C PHE A 426 2.37 -8.07 27.82
N GLU A 427 2.24 -9.13 28.60
CA GLU A 427 1.68 -9.06 29.95
C GLU A 427 2.70 -9.53 30.98
N PHE A 428 2.97 -8.71 31.99
CA PHE A 428 3.92 -9.02 33.06
C PHE A 428 3.58 -8.20 34.31
N ASN A 429 3.69 -8.78 35.50
CA ASN A 429 3.40 -8.09 36.77
C ASN A 429 2.05 -7.34 36.82
N GLY A 430 1.03 -7.84 36.10
CA GLY A 430 -0.28 -7.20 35.98
C GLY A 430 -0.29 -5.92 35.14
N ILE A 431 0.76 -5.64 34.37
CA ILE A 431 0.86 -4.55 33.38
C ILE A 431 0.64 -5.14 31.99
N THR A 432 -0.06 -4.40 31.12
CA THR A 432 -0.21 -4.74 29.71
C THR A 432 0.54 -3.71 28.86
N ALA A 433 1.54 -4.15 28.10
CA ALA A 433 2.23 -3.32 27.11
C ALA A 433 1.85 -3.75 25.69
N ILE A 434 1.53 -2.80 24.82
CA ILE A 434 1.14 -3.03 23.43
C ILE A 434 2.11 -2.29 22.52
N VAL A 435 2.86 -3.03 21.70
CA VAL A 435 3.80 -2.46 20.72
C VAL A 435 3.12 -2.40 19.35
N ASP A 436 3.06 -1.21 18.76
CA ASP A 436 2.40 -0.97 17.48
C ASP A 436 3.16 0.04 16.59
N PHE A 437 2.84 0.06 15.30
CA PHE A 437 3.47 0.91 14.28
C PHE A 437 2.56 2.06 13.80
N ALA A 438 1.44 2.32 14.46
CA ALA A 438 0.58 3.44 14.13
C ALA A 438 1.37 4.76 14.09
N HIS A 439 1.43 5.36 12.90
CA HIS A 439 2.24 6.54 12.59
C HIS A 439 1.45 7.65 11.90
N ASN A 440 0.15 7.44 11.67
CA ASN A 440 -0.78 8.44 11.15
C ASN A 440 -1.99 8.53 12.09
N GLU A 441 -2.80 9.57 11.88
CA GLU A 441 -3.95 9.86 12.73
C GLU A 441 -4.94 8.69 12.80
N HIS A 442 -5.26 8.10 11.64
CA HIS A 442 -6.23 7.00 11.54
C HIS A 442 -5.76 5.74 12.28
N GLY A 443 -4.49 5.35 12.10
CA GLY A 443 -3.89 4.21 12.79
C GLY A 443 -3.87 4.41 14.30
N LEU A 444 -3.49 5.60 14.76
CA LEU A 444 -3.45 5.89 16.19
C LEU A 444 -4.85 5.95 16.82
N ASN A 445 -5.84 6.51 16.12
CA ASN A 445 -7.24 6.44 16.56
C ASN A 445 -7.71 4.99 16.75
N SER A 446 -7.30 4.09 15.87
CA SER A 446 -7.63 2.66 15.98
C SER A 446 -7.00 2.01 17.22
N MET A 447 -5.76 2.35 17.55
CA MET A 447 -5.08 1.87 18.76
C MET A 447 -5.63 2.52 20.04
N VAL A 448 -6.01 3.80 19.98
CA VAL A 448 -6.65 4.52 21.09
C VAL A 448 -8.03 3.92 21.39
N GLU A 449 -8.82 3.60 20.37
CA GLU A 449 -10.08 2.87 20.55
C GLU A 449 -9.84 1.50 21.20
N THR A 450 -8.81 0.78 20.74
CA THR A 450 -8.44 -0.53 21.29
C THR A 450 -8.16 -0.45 22.79
N ILE A 451 -7.25 0.43 23.24
CA ILE A 451 -6.91 0.56 24.67
C ILE A 451 -8.02 1.19 25.52
N SER A 452 -8.99 1.85 24.88
CA SER A 452 -10.18 2.38 25.55
C SER A 452 -11.21 1.27 25.83
N ASN A 453 -11.28 0.26 24.96
CA ASN A 453 -12.12 -0.93 25.13
C ASN A 453 -11.50 -2.00 26.04
N MET A 454 -10.26 -1.80 26.48
CA MET A 454 -9.55 -2.68 27.41
C MET A 454 -9.63 -2.16 28.86
N PRO A 455 -9.68 -3.05 29.86
CA PRO A 455 -9.65 -2.65 31.26
C PRO A 455 -8.29 -2.02 31.61
N ALA A 456 -8.31 -0.78 32.12
CA ALA A 456 -7.11 -0.07 32.54
C ALA A 456 -7.40 0.84 33.74
N LYS A 457 -6.49 0.87 34.71
CA LYS A 457 -6.50 1.87 35.79
C LYS A 457 -5.86 3.18 35.34
N ARG A 458 -4.77 3.09 34.60
CA ARG A 458 -4.06 4.22 34.01
C ARG A 458 -3.54 3.86 32.62
N ARG A 459 -3.34 4.88 31.78
CA ARG A 459 -2.84 4.71 30.42
C ARG A 459 -1.59 5.55 30.21
N LEU A 460 -0.56 4.96 29.62
CA LEU A 460 0.61 5.69 29.11
C LEU A 460 0.68 5.49 27.60
N ILE A 461 0.97 6.58 26.88
CA ILE A 461 1.28 6.52 25.45
C ILE A 461 2.72 6.94 25.27
N LEU A 462 3.51 6.12 24.57
CA LEU A 462 4.82 6.47 24.06
C LEU A 462 4.70 6.73 22.56
N MET A 463 5.15 7.90 22.10
CA MET A 463 5.07 8.26 20.70
C MET A 463 6.25 9.11 20.20
N SER A 464 6.42 9.07 18.88
CA SER A 464 7.37 9.83 18.08
C SER A 464 6.81 10.02 16.68
N GLN A 465 7.50 10.76 15.81
CA GLN A 465 7.10 10.90 14.41
C GLN A 465 8.33 11.14 13.51
N ALA A 466 8.25 10.72 12.24
CA ALA A 466 9.26 11.03 11.23
C ALA A 466 9.19 12.51 10.80
N GLY A 467 10.34 13.13 10.50
CA GLY A 467 10.40 14.57 10.25
C GLY A 467 9.82 15.05 8.91
N ASP A 468 9.58 14.15 7.96
CA ASP A 468 8.94 14.44 6.68
C ASP A 468 7.41 14.61 6.78
N ARG A 469 6.84 14.50 7.98
CA ARG A 469 5.42 14.81 8.23
C ARG A 469 5.23 16.28 8.46
N SER A 470 4.14 16.85 7.93
CA SER A 470 3.78 18.24 8.18
C SER A 470 3.41 18.49 9.64
N ASP A 471 3.51 19.75 10.07
CA ASP A 471 3.10 20.16 11.43
C ASP A 471 1.63 19.82 11.73
N GLU A 472 0.75 19.90 10.73
CA GLU A 472 -0.67 19.55 10.90
C GLU A 472 -0.86 18.05 11.08
N LEU A 473 -0.12 17.20 10.35
CA LEU A 473 -0.15 15.74 10.54
C LEU A 473 0.39 15.35 11.93
N ILE A 474 1.45 16.01 12.40
CA ILE A 474 1.98 15.81 13.76
C ILE A 474 0.91 16.21 14.79
N LYS A 475 0.24 17.35 14.60
CA LYS A 475 -0.83 17.82 15.48
C LYS A 475 -2.02 16.85 15.51
N GLY A 476 -2.47 16.32 14.37
CA GLY A 476 -3.53 15.31 14.30
C GLY A 476 -3.16 14.02 15.03
N LEU A 477 -1.90 13.58 14.93
CA LEU A 477 -1.38 12.46 15.70
C LEU A 477 -1.48 12.71 17.22
N VAL A 478 -1.06 13.89 17.71
CA VAL A 478 -1.20 14.25 19.13
C VAL A 478 -2.67 14.33 19.55
N GLN A 479 -3.53 14.91 18.71
CA GLN A 479 -4.96 14.98 18.98
C GLN A 479 -5.56 13.58 19.18
N SER A 480 -5.13 12.61 18.38
CA SER A 480 -5.57 11.22 18.51
C SER A 480 -5.10 10.59 19.82
N SER A 481 -3.83 10.75 20.22
CA SER A 481 -3.35 10.21 21.50
C SER A 481 -4.12 10.78 22.70
N MET A 482 -4.49 12.06 22.65
CA MET A 482 -5.25 12.71 23.74
C MET A 482 -6.66 12.15 23.92
N LYS A 483 -7.28 11.54 22.89
CA LYS A 483 -8.60 10.88 23.02
C LYS A 483 -8.58 9.71 24.00
N ALA A 484 -7.42 9.08 24.24
CA ALA A 484 -7.24 8.04 25.25
C ALA A 484 -7.21 8.58 26.69
N SER A 485 -7.16 9.90 26.88
CA SER A 485 -6.94 10.56 28.16
C SER A 485 -5.72 9.98 28.92
N PRO A 486 -4.51 10.00 28.33
CA PRO A 486 -3.35 9.37 28.93
C PRO A 486 -2.95 10.03 30.26
N ASP A 487 -2.57 9.21 31.25
CA ASP A 487 -2.01 9.62 32.52
C ASP A 487 -0.55 10.03 32.42
N ALA A 488 0.15 9.56 31.38
CA ALA A 488 1.50 9.97 31.02
C ALA A 488 1.70 9.89 29.51
N LEU A 489 2.48 10.83 28.97
CA LEU A 489 2.90 10.85 27.57
C LEU A 489 4.43 10.83 27.53
N VAL A 490 4.98 9.77 26.97
CA VAL A 490 6.42 9.68 26.67
C VAL A 490 6.63 10.10 25.23
N ILE A 491 7.47 11.10 25.01
CA ILE A 491 7.83 11.61 23.69
C ILE A 491 9.30 11.29 23.47
N CYS A 492 9.60 10.56 22.41
CA CYS A 492 10.97 10.23 22.02
C CYS A 492 11.39 10.92 20.71
N GLU A 493 12.68 11.21 20.61
CA GLU A 493 13.33 11.57 19.35
C GLU A 493 13.67 10.32 18.52
N ILE A 494 13.72 10.47 17.19
CA ILE A 494 14.24 9.48 16.26
C ILE A 494 15.27 10.15 15.35
N GLU A 495 16.52 10.23 15.82
CA GLU A 495 17.61 10.90 15.10
C GLU A 495 17.86 10.33 13.68
N SER A 496 17.65 9.03 13.48
CA SER A 496 17.76 8.41 12.16
C SER A 496 16.66 8.81 11.17
N HIS A 497 15.61 9.52 11.62
CA HIS A 497 14.43 9.88 10.83
C HIS A 497 14.13 11.39 10.87
N LEU A 498 15.15 12.23 11.03
CA LEU A 498 15.00 13.69 10.99
C LEU A 498 14.41 14.20 9.66
N ARG A 499 14.75 13.56 8.53
CA ARG A 499 14.20 13.84 7.20
C ARG A 499 14.05 15.35 6.88
N GLY A 500 15.10 16.11 7.18
CA GLY A 500 15.16 17.56 6.92
C GLY A 500 14.80 18.47 8.09
N ARG A 501 14.30 17.94 9.22
CA ARG A 501 14.05 18.69 10.45
C ARG A 501 15.27 18.75 11.37
N GLU A 502 15.30 19.72 12.27
CA GLU A 502 16.33 19.81 13.30
C GLU A 502 16.13 18.76 14.39
N LEU A 503 17.25 18.36 15.04
CA LEU A 503 17.19 17.54 16.25
C LEU A 503 16.29 18.20 17.31
N ASN A 504 15.45 17.40 17.96
CA ASN A 504 14.44 17.78 18.93
C ASN A 504 13.29 18.65 18.38
N GLU A 505 13.21 18.93 17.08
CA GLU A 505 12.09 19.70 16.53
C GLU A 505 10.77 18.96 16.67
N VAL A 506 10.70 17.69 16.23
CA VAL A 506 9.48 16.87 16.32
C VAL A 506 9.03 16.65 17.77
N PRO A 507 9.90 16.25 18.73
CA PRO A 507 9.53 16.18 20.13
C PRO A 507 8.99 17.49 20.71
N ARG A 508 9.57 18.64 20.34
CA ARG A 508 9.09 19.96 20.76
C ARG A 508 7.69 20.24 20.22
N LEU A 509 7.41 19.90 18.97
CA LEU A 509 6.09 20.05 18.36
C LEU A 509 5.04 19.18 19.03
N ILE A 510 5.35 17.90 19.26
CA ILE A 510 4.45 16.96 19.94
C ILE A 510 4.12 17.49 21.35
N ARG A 511 5.14 17.88 22.11
CA ARG A 511 4.99 18.44 23.47
C ARG A 511 4.13 19.71 23.47
N ARG A 512 4.40 20.64 22.56
CA ARG A 512 3.65 21.90 22.43
C ARG A 512 2.17 21.64 22.15
N ASN A 513 1.88 20.75 21.20
CA ASN A 513 0.51 20.38 20.86
C ASN A 513 -0.20 19.71 22.03
N ALA A 514 0.46 18.80 22.75
CA ALA A 514 -0.13 18.12 23.91
C ALA A 514 -0.51 19.12 25.03
N ILE A 515 0.39 20.07 25.34
CA ILE A 515 0.13 21.12 26.33
C ILE A 515 -1.03 22.01 25.90
N ASN A 516 -1.05 22.43 24.63
CA ASN A 516 -2.14 23.26 24.08
C ASN A 516 -3.49 22.54 24.11
N MET A 517 -3.49 21.20 24.08
CA MET A 517 -4.68 20.35 24.22
C MET A 517 -5.04 20.03 25.68
N GLY A 518 -4.37 20.65 26.64
CA GLY A 518 -4.70 20.57 28.07
C GLY A 518 -3.91 19.53 28.87
N MET A 519 -2.88 18.91 28.29
CA MET A 519 -2.02 17.99 29.04
C MET A 519 -1.14 18.75 30.05
N ASP A 520 -1.15 18.30 31.30
CA ASP A 520 -0.24 18.80 32.33
C ASP A 520 1.21 18.49 31.94
N ILE A 521 2.06 19.52 31.96
CA ILE A 521 3.49 19.43 31.66
C ILE A 521 4.21 18.38 32.52
N ASN A 522 3.76 18.15 33.75
CA ASN A 522 4.34 17.16 34.67
C ASN A 522 4.02 15.70 34.28
N LYS A 523 3.08 15.49 33.37
CA LYS A 523 2.72 14.18 32.80
C LYS A 523 3.49 13.87 31.52
N ILE A 524 4.30 14.81 31.00
CA ILE A 524 5.06 14.64 29.77
C ILE A 524 6.51 14.28 30.10
N ILE A 525 7.00 13.19 29.52
CA ILE A 525 8.37 12.68 29.69
C ILE A 525 9.06 12.76 28.33
N LEU A 526 10.19 13.46 28.25
CA LEU A 526 11.02 13.52 27.04
C LEU A 526 12.17 12.51 27.15
N THR A 527 12.48 11.85 26.04
CA THR A 527 13.58 10.87 25.94
C THR A 527 14.28 10.97 24.59
N ASP A 528 15.55 10.56 24.54
CA ASP A 528 16.39 10.71 23.34
C ASP A 528 16.19 9.58 22.32
N SER A 529 15.51 8.49 22.71
CA SER A 529 15.23 7.36 21.82
C SER A 529 13.98 6.57 22.24
N PRO A 530 13.35 5.82 21.31
CA PRO A 530 12.23 4.95 21.65
C PRO A 530 12.55 3.92 22.73
N LEU A 531 13.75 3.31 22.71
CA LEU A 531 14.15 2.32 23.72
C LEU A 531 14.21 2.96 25.12
N GLN A 532 14.85 4.13 25.26
CA GLN A 532 14.86 4.87 26.52
C GLN A 532 13.46 5.28 26.96
N GLY A 533 12.60 5.64 26.00
CA GLY A 533 11.18 5.90 26.24
C GLY A 533 10.49 4.71 26.90
N VAL A 534 10.73 3.49 26.40
CA VAL A 534 10.15 2.26 26.96
C VAL A 534 10.68 2.00 28.36
N GLU A 535 11.97 2.22 28.63
CA GLU A 535 12.53 2.11 29.98
C GLU A 535 11.85 3.05 30.98
N LYS A 536 11.57 4.30 30.56
CA LYS A 536 10.83 5.27 31.38
C LYS A 536 9.37 4.85 31.56
N ALA A 537 8.71 4.35 30.53
CA ALA A 537 7.35 3.83 30.61
C ALA A 537 7.25 2.67 31.61
N LEU A 538 8.18 1.72 31.56
CA LEU A 538 8.27 0.60 32.50
C LEU A 538 8.52 1.05 33.93
N SER A 539 9.35 2.09 34.13
CA SER A 539 9.60 2.67 35.46
C SER A 539 8.38 3.38 36.05
N TRP A 540 7.48 3.89 35.20
CA TRP A 540 6.24 4.55 35.60
C TRP A 540 5.09 3.58 35.91
N ALA A 541 5.10 2.42 35.24
CA ALA A 541 4.02 1.46 35.24
C ALA A 541 3.79 0.78 36.60
N ARG A 542 2.53 0.43 36.85
CA ARG A 542 2.05 -0.30 38.04
C ARG A 542 1.00 -1.33 37.63
N PRO A 543 0.71 -2.33 38.48
CA PRO A 543 -0.32 -3.33 38.17
C PRO A 543 -1.68 -2.70 37.86
N GLY A 544 -2.25 -3.07 36.71
CA GLY A 544 -3.50 -2.58 36.14
C GLY A 544 -3.34 -1.47 35.10
N ASP A 545 -2.11 -1.06 34.77
CA ASP A 545 -1.86 -0.04 33.75
C ASP A 545 -1.72 -0.64 32.34
N ILE A 546 -2.09 0.16 31.32
CA ILE A 546 -1.81 -0.13 29.91
C ILE A 546 -0.76 0.83 29.37
N LEU A 547 0.25 0.30 28.69
CA LEU A 547 1.28 1.05 27.98
C LEU A 547 1.10 0.85 26.47
N LEU A 548 0.70 1.88 25.74
CA LEU A 548 0.71 1.88 24.27
C LEU A 548 2.05 2.44 23.78
N ILE A 549 2.84 1.60 23.11
CA ILE A 549 4.19 1.91 22.64
C ILE A 549 4.16 1.98 21.12
N LEU A 550 4.20 3.20 20.57
CA LEU A 550 4.31 3.41 19.13
C LEU A 550 5.79 3.36 18.74
N ALA A 551 6.22 2.23 18.17
CA ALA A 551 7.61 1.96 17.84
C ALA A 551 7.86 2.09 16.33
N LEU A 552 8.39 3.26 15.91
CA LEU A 552 8.79 3.48 14.51
C LEU A 552 10.22 3.00 14.22
N THR A 553 11.06 2.96 15.24
CA THR A 553 12.45 2.44 15.19
C THR A 553 12.75 1.66 16.47
N GLN A 554 13.88 0.95 16.49
CA GLN A 554 14.32 0.11 17.62
C GLN A 554 13.30 -0.96 18.05
N ARG A 555 12.48 -1.42 17.10
CA ARG A 555 11.40 -2.38 17.38
C ARG A 555 11.94 -3.69 17.96
N ALA A 556 13.05 -4.19 17.44
CA ALA A 556 13.64 -5.44 17.91
C ALA A 556 14.12 -5.33 19.37
N GLU A 557 14.82 -4.26 19.70
CA GLU A 557 15.35 -3.98 21.03
C GLU A 557 14.23 -3.76 22.06
N ILE A 558 13.16 -3.06 21.65
CA ILE A 558 11.96 -2.87 22.48
C ILE A 558 11.28 -4.22 22.77
N ILE A 559 11.12 -5.07 21.75
CA ILE A 559 10.53 -6.40 21.89
C ILE A 559 11.38 -7.27 22.82
N GLU A 560 12.71 -7.25 22.66
CA GLU A 560 13.64 -7.99 23.53
C GLU A 560 13.52 -7.54 24.99
N LEU A 561 13.50 -6.21 25.22
CA LEU A 561 13.34 -5.63 26.55
C LEU A 561 12.03 -6.07 27.21
N LEU A 562 10.90 -6.01 26.49
CA LEU A 562 9.60 -6.42 27.04
C LEU A 562 9.53 -7.93 27.28
N SER A 563 10.08 -8.74 26.36
CA SER A 563 10.14 -10.20 26.51
C SER A 563 10.95 -10.62 27.74
N SER A 564 12.03 -9.90 28.05
CA SER A 564 12.82 -10.14 29.27
C SER A 564 12.00 -9.96 30.56
N LYS A 565 10.96 -9.11 30.55
CA LYS A 565 10.10 -8.88 31.73
C LYS A 565 9.13 -10.02 31.98
N ILE A 566 8.66 -10.68 30.92
CA ILE A 566 7.80 -11.87 31.02
C ILE A 566 8.57 -13.01 31.69
N ASN A 567 9.81 -13.26 31.23
CA ASN A 567 10.65 -14.35 31.74
C ASN A 567 11.06 -14.18 33.22
N LEU A 568 11.07 -12.96 33.74
CA LEU A 568 11.36 -12.70 35.16
C LEU A 568 10.14 -12.91 36.08
N THR A 569 8.95 -13.12 35.52
CA THR A 569 7.69 -13.31 36.25
C THR A 569 7.17 -14.73 36.24
N GLY A 570 7.84 -15.64 35.51
CA GLY A 570 7.51 -17.06 35.37
C GLY A 570 8.15 -17.97 36.41
#